data_AF-A0AAD6BCQ5-F1
#
_entry.id   AF-A0AAD6BCQ5-F1
#
_cell.length_a   1.000
_cell.length_b   1.000
_cell.length_c   1.000
_cell.angle_alpha   90.00
_cell.angle_beta   90.00
_cell.angle_gamma   90.00
#
_symmetry.space_group_name_H-M   'P 1'
#
loop_
_entity.id
_entity.type
_entity.pdbx_description
1 polymer ?
#
loop_
_entity_poly.entity_id
_entity_poly.type
_entity_poly.pdbx_seq_one_letter_code
_entity_poly.pdbx_strand_id
1 'polypeptide(L)'
;MGDVISSHLDEGRRELISAQTREVMGEFGRLYEQQYAVALFNKVRFDIEGGAGPQPQLLHRKIPLENKSIFSGSLFHYLEENKKWRNRFVFVPDSYNLNYYDSKAAHDRHLHPKGTINCAGYKVLTSMEQYLDLFSSSLPGERR
;
A
#
# COMPACT_ATOMS: atom_id res chain seq x y z
N MET A 1 -10.20 -19.87 24.19
CA MET A 1 -9.65 -18.53 24.44
C MET A 1 -9.29 -17.98 23.07
N GLY A 2 -10.01 -16.98 22.56
CA GLY A 2 -9.84 -16.48 21.19
C GLY A 2 -8.52 -15.71 21.02
N ASP A 3 -8.06 -15.53 19.78
CA ASP A 3 -6.92 -14.65 19.49
C ASP A 3 -7.28 -13.17 19.73
N VAL A 4 -6.28 -12.29 19.74
CA VAL A 4 -6.42 -10.84 19.97
C VAL A 4 -7.42 -10.18 19.01
N ILE A 5 -7.48 -10.63 17.76
CA ILE A 5 -8.40 -10.08 16.76
C ILE A 5 -9.83 -10.47 17.13
N SER A 6 -10.07 -11.74 17.45
CA SER A 6 -11.40 -12.24 17.82
C SER A 6 -11.92 -11.66 19.13
N SER A 7 -11.04 -11.27 20.06
CA SER A 7 -11.43 -10.68 21.35
C SER A 7 -11.70 -9.17 21.28
N HIS A 8 -11.05 -8.44 20.35
CA HIS A 8 -11.17 -6.99 20.27
C HIS A 8 -11.87 -6.47 19.01
N LEU A 9 -12.10 -7.32 18.01
CA LEU A 9 -12.85 -7.05 16.78
C LEU A 9 -13.91 -8.13 16.59
N ASP A 10 -14.83 -8.21 17.55
CA ASP A 10 -16.06 -9.02 17.43
C ASP A 10 -17.03 -8.41 16.40
N GLU A 11 -18.14 -9.10 16.14
CA GLU A 11 -19.09 -8.69 15.11
C GLU A 11 -19.69 -7.30 15.42
N GLY A 12 -20.08 -7.06 16.68
CA GLY A 12 -20.65 -5.76 17.08
C GLY A 12 -19.67 -4.58 16.88
N ARG A 13 -18.38 -4.76 17.21
CA ARG A 13 -17.36 -3.74 16.93
C ARG A 13 -17.09 -3.57 15.44
N ARG A 14 -17.09 -4.65 14.66
CA ARG A 14 -16.95 -4.58 13.19
C ARG A 14 -18.11 -3.84 12.54
N GLU A 15 -19.33 -4.08 12.99
CA GLU A 15 -20.53 -3.36 12.54
C GLU A 15 -20.43 -1.87 12.87
N LEU A 16 -20.01 -1.52 14.09
CA LEU A 16 -19.81 -0.13 14.50
C LEU A 16 -18.77 0.60 13.63
N ILE A 17 -17.59 0.00 13.43
CA ILE A 17 -16.54 0.56 12.57
C ILE A 17 -17.04 0.70 11.13
N SER A 18 -17.80 -0.29 10.64
CA SER A 18 -18.38 -0.26 9.29
C SER A 18 -19.41 0.85 9.12
N ALA A 19 -20.24 1.11 10.14
CA ALA A 19 -21.22 2.19 10.12
C ALA A 19 -20.53 3.56 10.06
N GLN A 20 -19.51 3.79 10.91
CA GLN A 20 -18.72 5.02 10.89
C GLN A 20 -17.97 5.21 9.57
N THR A 21 -17.38 4.14 9.04
CA THR A 21 -16.71 4.18 7.73
C THR A 21 -17.69 4.57 6.63
N ARG A 22 -18.92 4.04 6.66
CA ARG A 22 -19.95 4.36 5.68
C ARG A 22 -20.36 5.83 5.74
N GLU A 23 -20.48 6.41 6.94
CA GLU A 23 -20.80 7.82 7.11
C GLU A 23 -19.72 8.72 6.50
N VAL A 24 -18.45 8.50 6.85
CA VAL A 24 -17.32 9.26 6.31
C VAL A 24 -17.22 9.10 4.79
N MET A 25 -17.34 7.88 4.28
CA MET A 25 -17.29 7.63 2.84
C MET A 25 -18.49 8.23 2.09
N GLY A 26 -19.66 8.31 2.73
CA GLY A 26 -20.84 8.96 2.17
C GLY A 26 -20.65 10.48 2.03
N GLU A 27 -20.10 11.13 3.06
CA GLU A 27 -19.76 12.55 3.01
C GLU A 27 -18.70 12.83 1.95
N PHE A 28 -17.62 12.04 1.94
CA PHE A 28 -16.57 12.13 0.93
C PHE A 28 -17.13 11.94 -0.48
N GLY A 29 -17.98 10.93 -0.69
CA GLY A 29 -18.61 10.64 -1.98
C GLY A 29 -19.42 11.81 -2.51
N ARG A 30 -20.24 12.45 -1.67
CA ARG A 30 -21.01 13.65 -2.05
C ARG A 30 -20.10 14.80 -2.48
N LEU A 31 -19.01 15.05 -1.76
CA LEU A 31 -18.05 16.08 -2.13
C LEU A 31 -17.32 15.73 -3.43
N TYR A 32 -16.94 14.47 -3.60
CA TYR A 32 -16.29 13.98 -4.82
C TYR A 32 -17.17 14.17 -6.05
N GLU A 33 -18.46 13.81 -5.99
CA GLU A 33 -19.42 14.01 -7.08
C GLU A 33 -19.56 15.48 -7.47
N GLN A 34 -19.67 16.38 -6.48
CA GLN A 34 -19.73 17.82 -6.72
C GLN A 34 -18.47 18.35 -7.41
N GLN A 35 -17.29 17.88 -6.98
CA GLN A 35 -16.01 18.29 -7.56
C GLN A 35 -15.75 17.69 -8.95
N TYR A 36 -16.33 16.53 -9.25
CA TYR A 36 -16.12 15.86 -10.54
C TYR A 36 -16.57 16.75 -11.70
N ALA A 37 -17.76 17.34 -11.62
CA ALA A 37 -18.27 18.23 -12.67
C ALA A 37 -17.40 19.48 -12.86
N VAL A 38 -16.88 20.06 -11.76
CA VAL A 38 -15.99 21.22 -11.79
C VAL A 38 -14.65 20.88 -12.45
N ALA A 39 -14.03 19.77 -12.04
CA ALA A 39 -12.80 19.28 -12.64
C ALA A 39 -12.96 18.99 -14.14
N LEU A 40 -14.07 18.35 -14.53
CA LEU A 40 -14.38 18.06 -15.93
C LEU A 40 -14.56 19.34 -16.74
N PHE A 41 -15.37 20.29 -16.25
CA PHE A 41 -15.57 21.58 -16.92
C PHE A 41 -14.24 22.33 -17.11
N ASN A 42 -13.43 22.43 -16.05
CA ASN A 42 -12.13 23.10 -16.13
C ASN A 42 -11.20 22.42 -17.12
N LYS A 43 -11.21 21.09 -17.19
CA LYS A 43 -10.40 20.34 -18.16
C LYS A 43 -10.84 20.63 -19.60
N VAL A 44 -12.15 20.57 -19.88
CA VAL A 44 -12.71 20.86 -21.21
C VAL A 44 -12.45 22.31 -21.61
N ARG A 45 -12.69 23.26 -20.71
CA ARG A 45 -12.42 24.67 -20.93
C ARG A 45 -10.96 24.92 -21.28
N PHE A 46 -10.03 24.33 -20.51
CA PHE A 46 -8.59 24.44 -20.74
C PHE A 46 -8.18 23.92 -22.12
N ASP A 47 -8.76 22.79 -22.55
CA ASP A 47 -8.47 22.18 -23.85
C ASP A 47 -9.07 22.99 -25.02
N ILE A 48 -10.25 23.60 -24.86
CA ILE A 48 -10.90 24.44 -25.88
C ILE A 48 -10.25 25.82 -26.03
N GLU A 49 -9.94 26.48 -24.92
CA GLU A 49 -9.35 27.82 -24.91
C GLU A 49 -7.85 27.80 -25.27
N GLY A 50 -7.26 26.61 -25.49
CA GLY A 50 -5.87 26.47 -25.89
C GLY A 50 -4.88 26.82 -24.77
N GLY A 51 -5.28 26.63 -23.50
CA GLY A 51 -4.46 26.97 -22.33
C GLY A 51 -3.21 26.08 -22.14
N ALA A 52 -3.00 25.10 -23.02
CA ALA A 52 -1.83 24.24 -22.97
C ALA A 52 -0.54 25.09 -23.10
N GLY A 53 0.35 24.96 -22.11
CA GLY A 53 1.67 25.57 -22.16
C GLY A 53 2.48 25.09 -23.38
N PRO A 54 3.67 25.67 -23.61
CA PRO A 54 4.51 25.28 -24.73
C PRO A 54 4.77 23.77 -24.73
N GLN A 55 4.74 23.17 -25.92
CA GLN A 55 5.02 21.74 -26.06
C GLN A 55 6.39 21.42 -25.46
N PRO A 56 6.51 20.36 -24.63
CA PRO A 56 7.80 19.95 -24.11
C PRO A 56 8.74 19.60 -25.26
N GLN A 57 10.00 20.06 -25.17
CA GLN A 57 11.02 19.79 -26.18
C GLN A 57 11.46 18.32 -26.17
N LEU A 58 11.35 17.65 -25.02
CA LEU A 58 11.68 16.25 -24.86
C LEU A 58 10.46 15.37 -25.12
N LEU A 59 10.68 14.24 -25.79
CA LEU A 59 9.63 13.28 -26.07
C LEU A 59 9.23 12.52 -24.81
N HIS A 60 7.93 12.50 -24.51
CA HIS A 60 7.37 11.61 -23.50
C HIS A 60 7.20 10.21 -24.07
N ARG A 61 7.67 9.23 -23.30
CA ARG A 61 7.48 7.81 -23.63
C ARG A 61 5.99 7.44 -23.51
N LYS A 62 5.40 6.99 -24.61
CA LYS A 62 3.98 6.60 -24.69
C LYS A 62 3.72 5.14 -24.32
N ILE A 63 4.73 4.28 -24.43
CA ILE A 63 4.61 2.84 -24.19
C ILE A 63 5.43 2.48 -22.93
N PRO A 64 4.82 1.81 -21.93
CA PRO A 64 5.53 1.24 -20.79
C PRO A 64 6.69 0.33 -21.21
N LEU A 65 7.64 0.10 -20.31
CA LEU A 65 8.85 -0.65 -20.62
C LEU A 65 8.54 -2.11 -20.29
N GLU A 66 8.79 -3.02 -21.22
CA GLU A 66 8.48 -4.45 -21.02
C GLU A 66 9.47 -5.14 -20.07
N ASN A 67 9.00 -6.22 -19.43
CA ASN A 67 9.80 -7.26 -18.77
C ASN A 67 10.84 -6.75 -17.76
N LYS A 68 10.39 -5.99 -16.75
CA LYS A 68 11.28 -5.48 -15.70
C LYS A 68 10.98 -6.10 -14.35
N SER A 69 11.74 -7.14 -14.00
CA SER A 69 12.08 -7.34 -12.60
C SER A 69 12.99 -6.18 -12.20
N ILE A 70 12.56 -5.40 -11.22
CA ILE A 70 13.36 -4.30 -10.67
C ILE A 70 14.46 -4.88 -9.80
N PHE A 71 14.10 -5.85 -8.96
CA PHE A 71 15.01 -6.51 -8.04
C PHE A 71 14.46 -7.89 -7.64
N SER A 72 15.37 -8.80 -7.28
CA SER A 72 15.01 -10.02 -6.58
C SER A 72 16.16 -10.52 -5.71
N GLY A 73 15.84 -11.22 -4.62
CA GLY A 73 16.82 -11.72 -3.69
C GLY A 73 16.21 -12.47 -2.52
N SER A 74 17.04 -13.21 -1.80
CA SER A 74 16.64 -13.90 -0.56
C SER A 74 16.79 -12.97 0.63
N LEU A 75 15.74 -12.85 1.44
CA LEU A 75 15.73 -12.11 2.69
C LEU A 75 15.21 -12.98 3.84
N PHE A 76 15.65 -12.69 5.06
CA PHE A 76 15.03 -13.28 6.25
C PHE A 76 13.82 -12.45 6.67
N HIS A 77 12.67 -13.11 6.74
CA HIS A 77 11.40 -12.53 7.17
C HIS A 77 11.01 -13.15 8.52
N TYR A 78 10.79 -12.30 9.53
CA TYR A 78 10.22 -12.72 10.80
C TYR A 78 8.71 -12.94 10.65
N LEU A 79 8.24 -14.15 10.96
CA LEU A 79 6.82 -14.48 10.91
C LEU A 79 6.21 -14.35 12.30
N GLU A 80 5.29 -13.41 12.46
CA GLU A 80 4.65 -13.13 13.75
C GLU A 80 3.84 -14.33 14.26
N GLU A 81 3.18 -15.10 13.38
CA GLU A 81 2.27 -16.17 13.79
C GLU A 81 2.99 -17.31 14.53
N ASN A 82 4.24 -17.59 14.17
CA ASN A 82 5.03 -18.68 14.75
C ASN A 82 6.35 -18.23 15.39
N LYS A 83 6.61 -16.91 15.43
CA LYS A 83 7.80 -16.28 16.03
C LYS A 83 9.13 -16.82 15.49
N LYS A 84 9.21 -17.08 14.19
CA LYS A 84 10.43 -17.63 13.54
C LYS A 84 10.87 -16.78 12.36
N TRP A 85 12.18 -16.67 12.20
CA TRP A 85 12.80 -16.17 10.97
C TRP A 85 12.77 -17.26 9.89
N ARG A 86 12.36 -16.89 8.69
CA ARG A 86 12.35 -17.75 7.50
C ARG A 86 13.06 -17.05 6.35
N ASN A 87 13.88 -17.80 5.61
CA ASN A 87 14.39 -17.33 4.33
C ASN A 87 13.22 -17.31 3.33
N ARG A 88 12.98 -16.15 2.72
CA ARG A 88 11.97 -15.93 1.68
C ARG A 88 12.65 -15.36 0.46
N PHE A 89 12.24 -15.83 -0.71
CA PHE A 89 12.63 -15.18 -1.96
C PHE A 89 11.70 -14.00 -2.22
N VAL A 90 12.25 -12.81 -2.35
CA VAL A 90 11.53 -11.58 -2.64
C VAL A 90 11.74 -11.20 -4.10
N PHE A 91 10.66 -10.78 -4.74
CA PHE A 91 10.63 -10.35 -6.14
C PHE A 91 9.84 -9.05 -6.26
N VAL A 92 10.44 -8.07 -6.94
CA VAL A 92 9.86 -6.76 -7.19
C VAL A 92 9.63 -6.61 -8.70
N PRO A 93 8.39 -6.78 -9.20
CA PRO A 93 8.02 -6.47 -10.57
C PRO A 93 7.98 -4.95 -10.83
N ASP A 94 7.70 -4.59 -12.08
CA ASP A 94 7.50 -3.22 -12.56
C ASP A 94 6.35 -2.46 -11.88
N SER A 95 5.39 -3.17 -11.25
CA SER A 95 4.35 -2.56 -10.41
C SER A 95 4.86 -2.04 -9.06
N TYR A 96 6.14 -2.24 -8.72
CA TYR A 96 6.78 -1.86 -7.44
C TYR A 96 6.19 -2.53 -6.19
N ASN A 97 5.26 -3.47 -6.34
CA ASN A 97 4.82 -4.30 -5.21
C ASN A 97 5.94 -5.25 -4.77
N LEU A 98 5.97 -5.60 -3.49
CA LEU A 98 6.91 -6.59 -2.96
C LEU A 98 6.22 -7.95 -2.83
N ASN A 99 6.59 -8.89 -3.69
CA ASN A 99 6.07 -10.26 -3.66
C ASN A 99 7.08 -11.17 -2.96
N TYR A 100 6.64 -12.02 -2.04
CA TYR A 100 7.53 -12.96 -1.37
C TYR A 100 7.05 -14.41 -1.49
N TYR A 101 8.00 -15.32 -1.66
CA TYR A 101 7.80 -16.74 -1.95
C TYR A 101 8.58 -17.61 -0.97
N ASP A 102 8.21 -18.88 -0.86
CA ASP A 102 8.94 -19.86 -0.05
C ASP A 102 10.40 -20.02 -0.52
N SER A 103 10.64 -19.94 -1.83
CA SER A 103 11.97 -20.05 -2.42
C SER A 103 11.98 -19.45 -3.84
N LYS A 104 13.17 -19.26 -4.40
CA LYS A 104 13.33 -18.86 -5.81
C LYS A 104 12.69 -19.87 -6.76
N ALA A 105 12.84 -21.17 -6.48
CA ALA A 105 12.24 -22.23 -7.31
C ALA A 105 10.70 -22.16 -7.32
N ALA A 106 10.06 -21.72 -6.23
CA ALA A 106 8.62 -21.51 -6.20
C ALA A 106 8.20 -20.36 -7.12
N HIS A 107 8.94 -19.26 -7.11
CA HIS A 107 8.75 -18.15 -8.04
C HIS A 107 8.97 -18.57 -9.50
N ASP A 108 10.06 -19.26 -9.80
CA ASP A 108 10.42 -19.66 -11.18
C ASP A 108 9.41 -20.66 -11.77
N ARG A 109 8.73 -21.44 -10.90
CA ARG A 109 7.60 -22.31 -11.27
C ARG A 109 6.26 -21.58 -11.37
N HIS A 110 6.25 -20.25 -11.26
CA HIS A 110 5.06 -19.40 -11.32
C HIS A 110 4.00 -19.79 -10.26
N LEU A 111 4.45 -20.27 -9.09
CA LEU A 111 3.54 -20.50 -7.97
C LEU A 111 3.06 -19.16 -7.40
N HIS A 112 1.92 -19.15 -6.71
CA HIS A 112 1.44 -17.94 -6.07
C HIS A 112 2.38 -17.46 -4.95
N PRO A 113 2.58 -16.13 -4.81
CA PRO A 113 3.31 -15.57 -3.69
C PRO A 113 2.59 -15.89 -2.38
N LYS A 114 3.36 -15.97 -1.30
CA LYS A 114 2.79 -16.08 0.06
C LYS A 114 2.12 -14.79 0.51
N GLY A 115 2.57 -13.66 -0.03
CA GLY A 115 1.92 -12.38 0.14
C GLY A 115 2.52 -11.33 -0.79
N THR A 116 1.78 -10.24 -0.91
CA THR A 116 2.13 -9.08 -1.72
C THR A 116 1.99 -7.85 -0.84
N ILE A 117 3.01 -6.99 -0.82
CA ILE A 117 3.01 -5.75 -0.03
C ILE A 117 3.05 -4.57 -0.99
N ASN A 118 2.06 -3.70 -0.88
CA ASN A 118 2.12 -2.37 -1.49
C ASN A 118 2.74 -1.41 -0.46
N CYS A 119 3.86 -0.78 -0.81
CA CYS A 119 4.62 0.08 0.10
C CYS A 119 4.08 1.52 0.22
N ALA A 120 2.90 1.84 -0.32
CA ALA A 120 2.31 3.17 -0.18
C ALA A 120 2.06 3.50 1.30
N GLY A 121 2.64 4.60 1.77
CA GLY A 121 2.56 5.03 3.18
C GLY A 121 3.50 4.31 4.15
N TYR A 122 4.34 3.38 3.68
CA TYR A 122 5.32 2.68 4.53
C TYR A 122 6.57 3.52 4.77
N LYS A 123 7.26 3.24 5.88
CA LYS A 123 8.56 3.81 6.22
C LYS A 123 9.58 2.70 6.45
N VAL A 124 10.75 2.83 5.85
CA VAL A 124 11.87 1.90 6.06
C VAL A 124 12.65 2.32 7.30
N LEU A 125 12.88 1.36 8.20
CA LEU A 125 13.71 1.52 9.39
C LEU A 125 14.85 0.50 9.33
N THR A 126 16.01 0.88 9.85
CA THR A 126 17.24 0.08 9.73
C THR A 126 17.77 -0.43 11.07
N SER A 127 17.11 -0.07 12.18
CA SER A 127 17.41 -0.60 13.52
C SER A 127 16.13 -0.88 14.30
N MET A 128 16.23 -1.80 15.26
CA MET A 128 15.12 -2.11 16.16
C MET A 128 14.81 -0.94 17.10
N GLU A 129 15.81 -0.17 17.50
CA GLU A 129 15.63 1.03 18.32
C GLU A 129 14.71 2.05 17.64
N GLN A 130 14.98 2.39 16.36
CA GLN A 130 14.11 3.29 15.59
C GLN A 130 12.68 2.75 15.45
N TYR A 131 12.52 1.43 15.37
CA TYR A 131 11.22 0.79 15.31
C TYR A 131 10.49 0.95 16.65
N LEU A 132 11.12 0.59 17.77
CA LEU A 132 10.52 0.68 19.10
C LEU A 132 10.18 2.13 19.49
N ASP A 133 11.06 3.08 19.18
CA ASP A 133 10.82 4.50 19.44
C ASP A 133 9.57 5.02 18.73
N LEU A 134 9.32 4.56 17.50
CA LEU A 134 8.13 4.94 16.74
C LEU A 134 6.83 4.48 17.43
N PHE A 135 6.86 3.34 18.12
CA PHE A 135 5.69 2.81 18.84
C PHE A 135 5.53 3.38 20.25
N SER A 136 6.60 3.87 20.87
CA SER A 136 6.57 4.39 22.25
C SER A 136 5.55 5.51 22.48
N SER A 137 5.16 6.25 21.43
CA SER A 137 4.14 7.31 21.50
C SER A 137 2.75 6.88 21.04
N SER A 138 2.54 5.61 20.66
CA SER A 138 1.31 5.15 20.01
C SER A 138 0.15 4.90 20.99
N LEU A 139 0.45 4.65 22.27
CA LEU A 139 -0.54 4.46 23.32
C LEU A 139 -0.43 5.57 24.38
N PRO A 140 -1.53 6.24 24.75
CA PRO A 140 -1.49 7.25 25.79
C PRO A 140 -1.22 6.61 27.17
N GLY A 141 -0.06 6.90 27.77
CA GLY A 141 0.26 6.50 29.16
C GLY A 141 1.67 5.91 29.40
N GLU A 142 2.49 5.69 28.37
CA GLU A 142 3.81 5.05 28.53
C GLU A 142 4.99 6.02 28.81
N ARG A 143 4.72 7.23 29.30
CA ARG A 143 5.77 8.06 29.92
C ARG A 143 5.81 7.74 31.43
N ARG A 144 6.69 6.83 31.84
CA ARG A 144 7.17 6.77 33.23
C ARG A 144 8.43 7.59 33.38
#